data_AF-A0A382FUC3-F1
#
_entry.id   AF-A0A382FUC3-F1
#
_cell.length_a   1.000
_cell.length_b   1.000
_cell.length_c   1.000
_cell.angle_alpha   90.00
_cell.angle_beta   90.00
_cell.angle_gamma   90.00
#
_symmetry.space_group_name_H-M   'P 1'
#
loop_
_entity.id
_entity.type
_entity.pdbx_description
1 polymer ?
#
loop_
_entity_poly.entity_id
_entity_poly.type
_entity_poly.pdbx_seq_one_letter_code
_entity_poly.pdbx_strand_id
1 'polypeptide(L)' 'MGNLYVTSTNGDLMSRELTFEPFDCDNHYYESEDAFTRHVPEEMQARVVQWAEVNGRKYHVV' A
#
# COMPACT_ATOMS: atom_id res chain seq x y z
N MET A 1 9.38 8.43 17.20
CA MET A 1 8.19 8.82 16.43
C MET A 1 8.53 10.13 15.76
N GLY A 2 8.92 10.05 14.48
CA GLY A 2 9.43 11.20 13.73
C GLY A 2 8.27 12.04 13.22
N ASN A 3 8.26 13.32 13.59
CA ASN A 3 7.25 14.26 13.16
C ASN A 3 7.42 14.52 11.66
N LEU A 4 6.31 14.47 10.92
CA LEU A 4 6.26 14.81 9.50
C LEU A 4 6.56 16.31 9.34
N TYR A 5 7.75 16.64 8.86
CA TYR A 5 8.16 18.03 8.62
C TYR A 5 7.52 18.55 7.32
N VAL A 6 6.53 19.43 7.44
CA VAL A 6 6.05 20.26 6.33
C VAL A 6 6.96 21.49 6.25
N THR A 7 7.72 21.63 5.16
CA THR A 7 8.58 22.79 4.87
C THR A 7 7.73 24.01 4.53
N SER A 8 7.46 24.86 5.52
CA SER A 8 6.80 26.15 5.32
C SER A 8 7.79 27.15 4.71
N THR A 9 7.47 27.64 3.51
CA THR A 9 8.05 28.88 3.00
C THR A 9 7.34 30.05 3.70
N ASN A 10 8.12 30.88 4.39
CA ASN A 10 7.77 32.19 4.93
C ASN A 10 6.58 32.27 5.93
N GLY A 11 6.89 32.02 7.21
CA GLY A 11 6.57 33.02 8.24
C GLY A 11 5.44 32.78 9.24
N ASP A 12 4.61 31.75 9.10
CA ASP A 12 3.61 31.45 10.16
C ASP A 12 3.30 29.94 10.24
N LEU A 13 4.15 29.21 10.96
CA LEU A 13 3.99 27.79 11.27
C LEU A 13 3.11 27.64 12.52
N MET A 14 1.81 27.83 12.39
CA MET A 14 0.86 27.34 13.40
C MET A 14 0.47 25.90 13.02
N SER A 15 1.21 24.92 13.51
CA SER A 15 0.74 23.53 13.53
C SER A 15 -0.53 23.51 14.36
N ARG A 16 -1.69 23.44 13.70
CA ARG A 16 -2.97 23.34 14.40
C ARG A 16 -3.08 21.92 14.92
N GLU A 17 -2.64 21.73 16.16
CA GLU A 17 -2.73 20.44 16.84
C GLU A 17 -4.21 20.08 16.99
N LEU A 18 -4.58 18.88 16.52
CA LEU A 18 -5.93 18.38 16.69
C LEU A 18 -6.12 17.99 18.15
N THR A 19 -7.27 18.33 18.74
CA THR A 19 -7.62 17.92 20.12
C THR A 19 -8.14 16.47 20.19
N PHE A 20 -8.03 15.73 19.09
CA PHE A 20 -8.46 14.36 18.93
C PHE A 20 -7.49 13.63 17.98
N GLU A 21 -7.42 12.30 18.12
CA GLU A 21 -6.64 11.46 17.20
C GLU A 21 -7.33 11.40 15.83
N PRO A 22 -6.66 11.79 14.73
CA PRO A 22 -7.23 11.65 13.40
C PRO A 22 -7.37 10.16 13.01
N PHE A 23 -8.41 9.85 12.25
CA PHE A 23 -8.60 8.52 11.65
C PHE A 23 -8.33 8.62 10.15
N ASP A 24 -7.45 7.76 9.65
CA ASP A 24 -7.17 7.64 8.23
C ASP A 24 -8.04 6.55 7.60
N CYS A 25 -8.97 6.98 6.76
CA CYS A 25 -9.95 6.12 6.10
C CYS A 25 -9.38 5.36 4.88
N ASP A 26 -8.12 5.58 4.49
CA ASP A 26 -7.59 5.09 3.22
C ASP A 26 -6.18 4.50 3.34
N ASN A 27 -6.07 3.45 4.16
CA ASN A 27 -4.83 2.70 4.32
C ASN A 27 -4.81 1.47 3.40
N HIS A 28 -3.70 1.28 2.69
CA HIS A 28 -3.47 0.13 1.82
C HIS A 28 -2.34 -0.75 2.36
N TYR A 29 -2.52 -2.07 2.30
CA TYR A 29 -1.47 -3.04 2.58
C TYR A 29 -0.82 -3.51 1.28
N TYR A 30 0.44 -3.94 1.37
CA TYR A 30 1.05 -4.74 0.32
C TYR A 30 0.71 -6.20 0.58
N GLU A 31 0.12 -6.84 -0.43
CA GLU A 31 -0.23 -8.24 -0.39
C GLU A 31 0.99 -9.16 -0.37
N SER A 32 0.83 -10.34 0.22
CA SER A 32 1.77 -11.45 0.04
C SER A 32 1.70 -12.01 -1.38
N GLU A 33 2.76 -12.68 -1.84
CA GLU A 33 2.83 -13.19 -3.22
C GLU A 33 1.71 -14.18 -3.58
N ASP A 34 1.14 -14.84 -2.58
CA ASP A 34 0.08 -15.84 -2.72
C ASP A 34 -1.33 -15.29 -2.44
N ALA A 35 -1.52 -13.98 -2.27
CA ALA A 35 -2.81 -13.41 -1.86
C ALA A 35 -3.97 -13.79 -2.80
N PHE A 36 -3.68 -13.98 -4.09
CA PHE A 36 -4.67 -14.35 -5.10
C PHE A 36 -4.81 -15.87 -5.33
N THR A 37 -3.99 -16.69 -4.70
CA THR A 37 -3.96 -18.15 -4.94
C THR A 37 -4.16 -18.98 -3.69
N ARG A 38 -3.82 -18.47 -2.50
CA ARG A 38 -3.82 -19.18 -1.20
C ARG A 38 -5.11 -19.97 -0.92
N HIS A 39 -6.27 -19.43 -1.34
CA HIS A 39 -7.58 -20.02 -1.08
C HIS A 39 -8.37 -20.36 -2.34
N VAL A 40 -7.71 -20.33 -3.51
CA VAL A 40 -8.32 -20.73 -4.79
C VAL A 40 -8.11 -22.24 -4.97
N PRO A 41 -9.15 -23.01 -5.35
CA PRO A 41 -8.99 -24.43 -5.69
C PRO A 41 -7.90 -24.62 -6.75
N GLU A 42 -7.07 -25.64 -6.58
CA GLU A 42 -5.87 -25.86 -7.39
C GLU A 42 -6.19 -25.89 -8.90
N GLU A 43 -7.29 -26.55 -9.28
CA GLU A 43 -7.75 -26.65 -10.66
C GLU A 43 -8.18 -25.30 -11.28
N MET A 44 -8.39 -24.27 -10.47
CA MET A 44 -8.76 -22.93 -10.91
C MET A 44 -7.60 -21.93 -10.84
N GLN A 45 -6.51 -22.23 -10.14
CA GLN A 45 -5.43 -21.26 -9.91
C GLN A 45 -4.78 -20.76 -11.20
N ALA A 46 -4.69 -21.59 -12.24
CA ALA A 46 -4.14 -21.18 -13.54
C ALA A 46 -4.99 -20.14 -14.30
N ARG A 47 -6.19 -19.80 -13.80
CA ARG A 47 -7.15 -18.88 -14.42
C ARG A 47 -7.25 -17.53 -13.73
N VAL A 48 -6.50 -17.31 -12.65
CA VAL A 48 -6.48 -16.06 -11.87
C VAL A 48 -5.13 -15.36 -11.99
N VAL A 49 -4.86 -14.35 -11.15
CA VAL A 49 -3.62 -13.58 -11.15
C VAL A 49 -2.40 -14.49 -11.11
N GLN A 50 -1.48 -14.29 -12.06
CA GLN A 50 -0.20 -14.99 -12.15
C GLN A 50 0.98 -14.04 -11.97
N TRP A 51 2.16 -14.58 -11.72
CA TRP A 51 3.40 -13.82 -11.71
C TRP A 51 4.16 -13.99 -13.03
N ALA A 52 4.62 -12.88 -13.59
CA ALA A 52 5.57 -12.86 -14.70
C ALA A 52 6.85 -12.11 -14.30
N GLU A 53 8.00 -12.59 -14.77
CA GLU A 53 9.27 -11.89 -14.65
C GLU A 53 9.61 -11.17 -15.95
N VAL A 54 9.81 -9.86 -15.89
CA VAL A 54 10.18 -9.03 -17.04
C VAL A 54 11.33 -8.12 -16.63
N ASN A 55 12.48 -8.28 -17.31
CA ASN A 55 13.70 -7.50 -17.04
C ASN A 55 14.12 -7.53 -15.55
N GLY A 56 14.06 -8.70 -14.92
CA GLY A 56 14.44 -8.91 -13.51
C GLY A 56 13.45 -8.34 -12.49
N ARG A 57 12.21 -8.04 -12.89
CA ARG A 57 11.14 -7.57 -12.00
C ARG A 57 9.92 -8.48 -12.12
N LYS A 58 9.28 -8.79 -10.98
CA LYS A 58 8.03 -9.55 -10.93
C LYS A 58 6.83 -8.62 -11.11
N TYR A 59 5.86 -9.06 -11.90
CA TYR A 59 4.59 -8.36 -12.14
C TYR A 59 3.42 -9.34 -12.03
N HIS A 60 2.30 -8.85 -11.53
CA HIS A 60 1.03 -9.54 -11.68
C HIS A 60 0.57 -9.48 -13.15
N VAL A 61 0.13 -10.62 -13.67
CA VAL A 61 -0.58 -10.76 -14.95
C VAL A 61 -2.04 -11.05 -14.62
N VAL A 62 -2.93 -10.28 -15.22
CA VAL A 62 -4.39 -10.34 -15.02
C VAL A 62 -5.09 -10.59 -16.34
#